data_AF-A0A544YKQ1-F1
#
_entry.id   AF-A0A544YKQ1-F1
#
_cell.length_a   1.000
_cell.length_b   1.000
_cell.length_c   1.000
_cell.angle_alpha   90.00
_cell.angle_beta   90.00
_cell.angle_gamma   90.00
#
_symmetry.space_group_name_H-M   'P 1'
#
loop_
_entity.id
_entity.type
_entity.pdbx_description
1 polymer ?
#
loop_
_entity_poly.entity_id
_entity_poly.type
_entity_poly.pdbx_seq_one_letter_code
_entity_poly.pdbx_strand_id
1 'polypeptide(L)'
;MISLPRNRRTIIAMLCLPIPLACCMHEPEIEMTPEQSRQVLITEAKAIIQAVFPDADPLVAVQVKDAPCGGPVGTDDTSVTSVLTVRSDTADDTSNPDEVFREVLTVLRQRGWTINYTKGRVAGAERTGVGGISVGVPASPVGINIGGDTECVKNPERVI
;
A
#
# COMPACT_ATOMS: atom_id res chain seq x y z
N MET A 1 -30.97 27.50 67.00
CA MET A 1 -29.87 27.84 66.07
C MET A 1 -29.38 26.52 65.48
N ILE A 2 -29.91 26.12 64.31
CA ILE A 2 -29.29 26.26 62.97
C ILE A 2 -27.87 25.68 62.92
N SER A 3 -27.68 24.46 62.42
CA SER A 3 -27.23 24.18 61.04
C SER A 3 -26.77 22.72 60.87
N LEU A 4 -27.38 22.02 59.89
CA LEU A 4 -26.82 20.87 59.15
C LEU A 4 -25.74 21.38 58.15
N PRO A 5 -24.87 20.56 57.49
CA PRO A 5 -25.32 19.40 56.70
C PRO A 5 -24.34 18.24 56.36
N ARG A 6 -24.95 17.21 55.72
CA ARG A 6 -24.46 16.37 54.59
C ARG A 6 -23.20 15.50 54.80
N ASN A 7 -23.32 14.19 54.58
CA ASN A 7 -23.21 13.66 53.21
C ASN A 7 -23.79 12.24 53.02
N ARG A 8 -24.40 12.05 51.85
CA ARG A 8 -25.16 10.88 51.39
C ARG A 8 -24.24 9.71 51.01
N ARG A 9 -24.61 8.49 51.40
CA ARG A 9 -24.08 7.24 50.82
C ARG A 9 -24.80 6.99 49.49
N THR A 10 -24.05 7.01 48.39
CA THR A 10 -24.56 6.77 47.04
C THR A 10 -24.50 5.28 46.71
N ILE A 11 -25.62 4.76 46.24
CA ILE A 11 -25.87 3.43 45.70
C ILE A 11 -25.09 3.27 44.39
N ILE A 12 -24.31 2.19 44.24
CA ILE A 12 -23.67 1.83 42.96
C ILE A 12 -24.71 1.09 42.13
N ALA A 13 -25.18 1.75 41.08
CA ALA A 13 -26.03 1.18 40.05
C ALA A 13 -25.19 0.38 39.05
N MET A 14 -25.71 -0.79 38.66
CA MET A 14 -25.26 -1.62 37.55
C MET A 14 -25.08 -0.80 36.27
N LEU A 15 -23.96 -0.97 35.58
CA LEU A 15 -23.80 -0.58 34.18
C LEU A 15 -23.51 -1.83 33.35
N CYS A 16 -24.49 -2.23 32.55
CA CYS A 16 -24.36 -3.18 31.46
C CYS A 16 -23.35 -2.63 30.44
N LEU A 17 -22.29 -3.38 30.15
CA LEU A 17 -21.43 -3.12 29.00
C LEU A 17 -22.21 -3.41 27.70
N PRO A 18 -22.28 -2.49 26.73
CA PRO A 18 -22.70 -2.84 25.39
C PRO A 18 -21.55 -3.60 24.69
N ILE A 19 -21.84 -4.82 24.26
CA ILE A 19 -20.99 -5.58 23.34
C ILE A 19 -21.01 -4.82 22.00
N PRO A 20 -19.87 -4.38 21.45
CA PRO A 20 -19.86 -3.86 20.09
C PRO A 20 -20.18 -5.03 19.15
N LEU A 21 -21.38 -5.00 18.59
CA LEU A 21 -21.73 -5.73 17.38
C LEU A 21 -20.70 -5.33 16.32
N ALA A 22 -19.79 -6.24 16.00
CA ALA A 22 -18.94 -6.14 14.83
C ALA A 22 -19.87 -6.22 13.60
N CYS A 23 -20.42 -5.08 13.20
CA CYS A 23 -20.90 -4.92 11.84
C CYS A 23 -19.71 -5.26 10.94
N CYS A 24 -19.89 -6.24 10.07
CA CYS A 24 -19.08 -6.40 8.87
C CYS A 24 -19.28 -5.14 8.02
N MET A 25 -18.62 -4.04 8.38
CA MET A 25 -18.46 -2.94 7.46
C MET A 25 -17.55 -3.49 6.38
N HIS A 26 -18.14 -3.83 5.24
CA HIS A 26 -17.41 -3.90 3.98
C HIS A 26 -16.66 -2.57 3.90
N GLU A 27 -15.33 -2.60 4.00
CA GLU A 27 -14.55 -1.40 3.76
C GLU A 27 -14.98 -0.89 2.38
N PRO A 28 -15.39 0.39 2.26
CA PRO A 28 -15.82 0.90 0.98
C PRO A 28 -14.66 0.73 0.00
N GLU A 29 -14.89 -0.08 -1.03
CA GLU A 29 -14.00 -0.22 -2.17
C GLU A 29 -13.81 1.21 -2.71
N ILE A 30 -12.62 1.76 -2.55
CA ILE A 30 -12.37 3.16 -2.91
C ILE A 30 -12.42 3.22 -4.43
N GLU A 31 -13.52 3.74 -4.99
CA GLU A 31 -13.61 4.00 -6.43
C GLU A 31 -12.59 5.08 -6.81
N MET A 32 -11.46 4.66 -7.38
CA MET A 32 -10.41 5.53 -7.88
C MET A 32 -10.53 5.74 -9.39
N THR A 33 -10.18 6.93 -9.88
CA THR A 33 -9.89 7.12 -11.30
C THR A 33 -8.60 6.40 -11.69
N PRO A 34 -8.37 6.10 -12.99
CA PRO A 34 -7.11 5.52 -13.46
C PRO A 34 -5.87 6.33 -13.05
N GLU A 35 -5.96 7.66 -13.07
CA GLU A 35 -4.85 8.51 -12.64
C GLU A 35 -4.62 8.45 -11.13
N GLN A 36 -5.68 8.44 -10.31
CA GLN A 36 -5.55 8.28 -8.86
C GLN A 36 -4.91 6.94 -8.50
N SER A 37 -5.38 5.85 -9.11
CA SER A 37 -4.83 4.50 -8.90
C SER A 37 -3.33 4.45 -9.22
N ARG A 38 -2.91 5.06 -10.34
CA ARG A 38 -1.50 5.19 -10.71
C ARG A 38 -0.71 5.99 -9.69
N GLN A 39 -1.20 7.15 -9.25
CA GLN A 39 -0.50 7.99 -8.28
C GLN A 39 -0.38 7.30 -6.91
N VAL A 40 -1.36 6.49 -6.51
CA VAL A 40 -1.28 5.67 -5.30
C VAL A 40 -0.14 4.66 -5.42
N LEU A 41 -0.06 3.90 -6.51
CA LEU A 41 1.02 2.94 -6.72
C LEU A 41 2.41 3.62 -6.81
N ILE A 42 2.52 4.76 -7.52
CA ILE A 42 3.76 5.55 -7.58
C ILE A 42 4.17 6.00 -6.19
N THR A 43 3.23 6.53 -5.40
CA THR A 43 3.47 7.01 -4.04
C THR A 43 3.94 5.90 -3.13
N GLU A 44 3.29 4.74 -3.18
CA GLU A 44 3.69 3.57 -2.39
C GLU A 44 5.06 3.04 -2.79
N ALA A 45 5.34 2.92 -4.09
CA ALA A 45 6.64 2.48 -4.59
C ALA A 45 7.77 3.44 -4.18
N LYS A 46 7.55 4.75 -4.29
CA LYS A 46 8.50 5.76 -3.78
C LYS A 46 8.72 5.63 -2.29
N ALA A 47 7.65 5.49 -1.51
CA ALA A 47 7.73 5.37 -0.06
C ALA A 47 8.45 4.09 0.40
N ILE A 48 8.34 2.98 -0.34
CA ILE A 48 9.13 1.77 -0.08
C ILE A 48 10.62 2.05 -0.26
N ILE A 49 11.00 2.67 -1.38
CA ILE A 49 12.40 3.01 -1.65
C ILE A 49 12.94 3.99 -0.61
N GLN A 50 12.19 5.05 -0.31
CA GLN A 50 12.60 6.08 0.63
C GLN A 50 12.61 5.61 2.09
N ALA A 51 11.88 4.55 2.44
CA ALA A 51 11.99 3.94 3.76
C ALA A 51 13.35 3.23 3.95
N VAL A 52 13.94 2.72 2.87
CA VAL A 52 15.26 2.05 2.89
C VAL A 52 16.39 3.05 2.60
N PHE A 53 16.16 3.99 1.68
CA PHE A 53 17.10 5.04 1.28
C PHE A 53 16.44 6.42 1.47
N PRO A 54 16.49 7.01 2.68
CA PRO A 54 15.76 8.25 3.02
C PRO A 54 15.99 9.43 2.07
N ASP A 55 17.21 9.56 1.56
CA ASP A 55 17.61 10.66 0.68
C ASP A 55 17.46 10.33 -0.81
N ALA A 56 16.88 9.17 -1.15
CA ALA A 56 16.65 8.79 -2.53
C ALA A 56 15.63 9.73 -3.22
N ASP A 57 15.92 10.07 -4.47
CA ASP A 57 14.97 10.64 -5.43
C ASP A 57 14.61 9.57 -6.47
N PRO A 58 13.54 8.78 -6.25
CA PRO A 58 13.26 7.63 -7.10
C PRO A 58 12.74 8.04 -8.47
N LEU A 59 13.37 7.50 -9.51
CA LEU A 59 12.97 7.69 -10.90
C LEU A 59 11.74 6.85 -11.22
N VAL A 60 10.73 7.48 -11.82
CA VAL A 60 9.47 6.83 -12.20
C VAL A 60 9.37 6.75 -13.72
N ALA A 61 9.05 5.58 -14.24
CA ALA A 61 8.71 5.36 -15.64
C ALA A 61 7.35 4.66 -15.72
N VAL A 62 6.39 5.29 -16.39
CA VAL A 62 5.11 4.64 -16.74
C VAL A 62 5.33 3.92 -18.06
N GLN A 63 5.34 2.58 -18.04
CA GLN A 63 5.59 1.76 -19.22
C GLN A 63 4.32 1.59 -20.06
N VAL A 64 3.20 1.35 -19.38
CA VAL A 64 1.89 1.17 -19.99
C VAL A 64 0.89 2.00 -19.21
N LYS A 65 0.17 2.87 -19.92
CA LYS A 65 -0.86 3.73 -19.36
C LYS A 65 -2.23 3.24 -19.81
N ASP A 66 -3.08 2.92 -18.85
CA ASP A 66 -4.51 2.66 -19.03
C ASP A 66 -4.82 1.56 -20.06
N ALA A 67 -4.07 0.45 -19.98
CA ALA A 67 -4.30 -0.74 -20.81
C ALA A 67 -5.53 -1.50 -20.32
N PRO A 68 -6.27 -2.17 -21.24
CA PRO A 68 -7.43 -2.98 -20.85
C PRO A 68 -7.02 -4.05 -19.85
N CYS A 69 -7.82 -4.24 -18.81
CA CYS A 69 -7.61 -5.29 -17.81
C CYS A 69 -7.87 -6.71 -18.32
N GLY A 70 -8.58 -6.87 -19.44
CA GLY A 70 -8.90 -8.18 -20.02
C GLY A 70 -9.86 -9.04 -19.20
N GLY A 71 -10.53 -8.48 -18.18
CA GLY A 71 -11.45 -9.16 -17.27
C GLY A 71 -11.71 -8.37 -15.98
N PRO A 72 -12.78 -8.61 -15.22
CA PRO A 72 -13.64 -7.48 -14.86
C PRO A 72 -13.38 -6.83 -13.49
N VAL A 73 -13.26 -5.48 -13.50
CA VAL A 73 -14.04 -4.59 -12.59
C VAL A 73 -14.69 -3.47 -13.43
N GLY A 74 -15.77 -3.61 -14.17
CA GLY A 74 -16.41 -4.80 -14.70
C GLY A 74 -17.19 -4.43 -15.96
N THR A 75 -16.58 -4.68 -17.12
CA THR A 75 -17.15 -5.26 -18.37
C THR A 75 -16.18 -5.01 -19.54
N ASP A 76 -14.93 -5.44 -19.36
CA ASP A 76 -13.85 -5.62 -20.35
C ASP A 76 -13.38 -4.42 -21.21
N ASP A 77 -14.24 -3.43 -21.44
CA ASP A 77 -13.98 -2.26 -22.27
C ASP A 77 -13.79 -0.97 -21.48
N THR A 78 -14.27 -0.92 -20.23
CA THR A 78 -14.15 0.28 -19.38
C THR A 78 -13.13 0.13 -18.25
N SER A 79 -12.52 -1.03 -18.01
CA SER A 79 -11.55 -1.21 -16.91
C SER A 79 -10.12 -1.12 -17.41
N VAL A 80 -9.28 -0.38 -16.69
CA VAL A 80 -7.87 -0.21 -17.06
C VAL A 80 -6.91 -0.44 -15.90
N THR A 81 -5.73 -0.93 -16.24
CA THR A 81 -4.56 -1.04 -15.37
C THR A 81 -3.38 -0.31 -16.00
N SER A 82 -2.37 -0.04 -15.21
CA SER A 82 -1.15 0.61 -15.66
C SER A 82 0.08 -0.06 -15.10
N VAL A 83 1.10 -0.17 -15.95
CA VAL A 83 2.38 -0.79 -15.60
C VAL A 83 3.41 0.30 -15.43
N LEU A 84 4.12 0.26 -14.31
CA LEU A 84 5.15 1.23 -13.99
C LEU A 84 6.42 0.57 -13.46
N THR A 85 7.48 1.35 -13.51
CA THR A 85 8.74 1.04 -12.82
C THR A 85 9.17 2.24 -12.00
N VAL A 86 9.54 1.99 -10.75
CA VAL A 86 10.20 2.97 -9.89
C VAL A 86 11.54 2.41 -9.48
N ARG A 87 12.62 3.20 -9.60
CA ARG A 87 13.95 2.76 -9.19
C ARG A 87 14.75 3.84 -8.49
N SER A 88 15.65 3.40 -7.63
CA SER A 88 16.73 4.24 -7.09
C SER A 88 17.94 3.37 -6.76
N ASP A 89 19.12 3.93 -6.94
CA ASP A 89 20.38 3.33 -6.54
C ASP A 89 20.76 3.88 -5.15
N THR A 90 21.44 3.09 -4.33
CA THR A 90 21.96 3.57 -3.05
C THR A 90 23.02 4.65 -3.30
N ALA A 91 23.12 5.61 -2.38
CA ALA A 91 24.24 6.57 -2.37
C ALA A 91 25.52 5.97 -1.78
N ASP A 92 25.43 4.83 -1.09
CA ASP A 92 26.56 4.14 -0.45
C ASP A 92 27.03 2.94 -1.28
N ASP A 93 28.13 3.12 -2.02
CA ASP A 93 28.77 2.10 -2.86
C ASP A 93 29.23 0.85 -2.09
N THR A 94 29.22 0.87 -0.75
CA THR A 94 29.58 -0.27 0.11
C THR A 94 28.37 -1.06 0.60
N SER A 95 27.15 -0.63 0.25
CA SER A 95 25.91 -1.28 0.66
C SER A 95 25.91 -2.77 0.30
N ASN A 96 25.48 -3.62 1.24
CA ASN A 96 25.31 -5.04 0.97
C ASN A 96 23.90 -5.30 0.40
N PRO A 97 23.77 -5.85 -0.82
CA PRO A 97 22.47 -6.05 -1.45
C PRO A 97 21.57 -7.05 -0.71
N ASP A 98 22.13 -8.00 0.04
CA ASP A 98 21.33 -8.94 0.84
C ASP A 98 20.76 -8.27 2.10
N GLU A 99 21.44 -7.25 2.64
CA GLU A 99 20.93 -6.45 3.76
C GLU A 99 19.83 -5.52 3.30
N VAL A 100 20.04 -4.80 2.20
CA VAL A 100 19.03 -3.97 1.55
C VAL A 100 17.78 -4.79 1.24
N PHE A 101 17.94 -6.02 0.70
CA PHE A 101 16.79 -6.88 0.42
C PHE A 101 16.03 -7.28 1.69
N ARG A 102 16.71 -7.62 2.80
CA ARG A 102 16.06 -7.92 4.07
C ARG A 102 15.28 -6.71 4.63
N GLU A 103 15.82 -5.51 4.45
CA GLU A 103 15.17 -4.27 4.84
C GLU A 103 13.92 -4.00 4.00
N VAL A 104 14.00 -4.18 2.68
CA VAL A 104 12.84 -4.11 1.77
C VAL A 104 11.72 -5.05 2.23
N LEU A 105 12.03 -6.32 2.57
CA LEU A 105 11.02 -7.26 3.06
C LEU A 105 10.38 -6.79 4.38
N THR A 106 11.12 -6.08 5.22
CA THR A 106 10.61 -5.52 6.47
C THR A 106 9.68 -4.34 6.19
N VAL A 107 10.10 -3.41 5.32
CA VAL A 107 9.30 -2.27 4.89
C VAL A 107 7.99 -2.71 4.23
N LEU A 108 8.03 -3.70 3.32
CA LEU A 108 6.83 -4.23 2.68
C LEU A 108 5.80 -4.69 3.71
N ARG A 109 6.21 -5.49 4.71
CA ARG A 109 5.32 -5.96 5.78
C ARG A 109 4.78 -4.82 6.63
N GLN A 110 5.62 -3.87 7.03
CA GLN A 110 5.22 -2.71 7.83
C GLN A 110 4.20 -1.83 7.10
N ARG A 111 4.29 -1.76 5.77
CA ARG A 111 3.37 -1.01 4.91
C ARG A 111 2.12 -1.80 4.49
N GLY A 112 1.91 -3.00 5.06
CA GLY A 112 0.72 -3.80 4.83
C GLY A 112 0.69 -4.53 3.48
N TRP A 113 1.85 -4.74 2.85
CA TRP A 113 1.95 -5.58 1.65
C TRP A 113 1.98 -7.06 2.04
N THR A 114 1.22 -7.87 1.33
CA THR A 114 1.28 -9.33 1.41
C THR A 114 2.36 -9.82 0.46
N ILE A 115 3.41 -10.44 0.98
CA ILE A 115 4.49 -11.01 0.16
C ILE A 115 4.05 -12.40 -0.32
N ASN A 116 3.83 -12.53 -1.62
CA ASN A 116 3.35 -13.76 -2.26
C ASN A 116 4.49 -14.73 -2.56
N TYR A 117 5.67 -14.21 -2.93
CA TYR A 117 6.84 -15.04 -3.20
C TYR A 117 8.15 -14.27 -2.99
N THR A 118 9.22 -15.03 -2.80
CA THR A 118 10.60 -14.52 -2.87
C THR A 118 11.46 -15.47 -3.70
N LYS A 119 12.31 -14.93 -4.59
CA LYS A 119 13.27 -15.71 -5.38
C LYS A 119 14.57 -14.93 -5.54
N GLY A 120 15.63 -15.39 -4.89
CA GLY A 120 16.86 -14.59 -4.76
C GLY A 120 16.55 -13.27 -4.04
N ARG A 121 17.08 -12.15 -4.55
CA ARG A 121 16.78 -10.80 -4.05
C ARG A 121 15.60 -10.14 -4.76
N VAL A 122 14.57 -10.93 -5.06
CA VAL A 122 13.32 -10.47 -5.66
C VAL A 122 12.16 -10.92 -4.79
N ALA A 123 11.21 -10.03 -4.54
CA ALA A 123 9.98 -10.29 -3.82
C ALA A 123 8.78 -9.80 -4.64
N GLY A 124 7.80 -10.68 -4.85
CA GLY A 124 6.49 -10.29 -5.36
C GLY A 124 5.54 -10.06 -4.20
N ALA A 125 4.81 -8.95 -4.23
CA ALA A 125 3.87 -8.58 -3.19
C ALA A 125 2.63 -7.89 -3.76
N GLU A 126 1.52 -7.97 -3.03
CA GLU A 126 0.26 -7.33 -3.40
C GLU A 126 -0.32 -6.56 -2.22
N ARG A 127 -1.11 -5.53 -2.51
CA ARG A 127 -1.88 -4.80 -1.52
C ARG A 127 -3.21 -4.37 -2.11
N THR A 128 -4.30 -4.79 -1.46
CA THR A 128 -5.66 -4.46 -1.86
C THR A 128 -5.86 -2.95 -1.89
N GLY A 129 -6.53 -2.44 -2.93
CA GLY A 129 -6.73 -1.02 -3.18
C GLY A 129 -5.52 -0.32 -3.80
N VAL A 130 -4.46 -1.05 -4.16
CA VAL A 130 -3.24 -0.50 -4.76
C VAL A 130 -2.84 -1.24 -6.02
N GLY A 131 -2.54 -2.54 -5.92
CA GLY A 131 -1.96 -3.30 -7.01
C GLY A 131 -0.94 -4.37 -6.60
N GLY A 132 -0.29 -4.93 -7.61
CA GLY A 132 0.82 -5.85 -7.50
C GLY A 132 2.16 -5.16 -7.73
N ILE A 133 3.20 -5.62 -7.03
CA ILE A 133 4.58 -5.19 -7.26
C ILE A 133 5.54 -6.38 -7.26
N SER A 134 6.63 -6.21 -7.99
CA SER A 134 7.84 -7.03 -7.95
C SER A 134 9.01 -6.12 -7.62
N VAL A 135 9.60 -6.33 -6.44
CA VAL A 135 10.73 -5.55 -5.92
C VAL A 135 12.01 -6.37 -6.03
N GLY A 136 13.03 -5.83 -6.69
CA GLY A 136 14.32 -6.47 -6.88
C GLY A 136 15.48 -5.61 -6.38
N VAL A 137 16.48 -6.25 -5.77
CA VAL A 137 17.73 -5.60 -5.32
C VAL A 137 18.91 -6.14 -6.14
N PRO A 138 19.38 -5.40 -7.17
CA PRO A 138 20.53 -5.80 -7.98
C PRO A 138 21.83 -5.86 -7.16
N ALA A 139 22.81 -6.60 -7.67
CA ALA A 139 24.13 -6.73 -7.04
C ALA A 139 25.03 -5.51 -7.23
N SER A 140 24.89 -4.81 -8.37
CA SER A 140 25.71 -3.66 -8.73
C SER A 140 25.04 -2.88 -9.90
N PRO A 141 24.88 -1.55 -9.79
CA PRO A 141 24.91 -0.81 -8.52
C PRO A 141 23.86 -1.39 -7.56
N VAL A 142 24.11 -1.29 -6.25
CA VAL A 142 23.10 -1.72 -5.26
C VAL A 142 21.97 -0.69 -5.27
N GLY A 143 20.74 -1.16 -5.27
CA GLY A 143 19.58 -0.29 -5.43
C GLY A 143 18.28 -1.05 -5.23
N ILE A 144 17.17 -0.40 -5.49
CA ILE A 144 15.84 -1.00 -5.45
C ILE A 144 15.16 -0.70 -6.78
N ASN A 145 14.73 -1.77 -7.46
CA ASN A 145 13.92 -1.71 -8.68
C ASN A 145 12.53 -2.28 -8.36
N ILE A 146 11.49 -1.48 -8.52
CA ILE A 146 10.10 -1.89 -8.33
C ILE A 146 9.42 -1.86 -9.70
N GLY A 147 9.01 -3.01 -10.20
CA GLY A 147 8.00 -3.11 -11.27
C GLY A 147 6.63 -3.31 -10.63
N GLY A 148 5.58 -2.72 -11.17
CA GLY A 148 4.24 -2.92 -10.62
C GLY A 148 3.13 -2.64 -11.60
N ASP A 149 1.98 -3.24 -11.32
CA ASP A 149 0.72 -3.08 -12.00
C ASP A 149 -0.33 -2.57 -11.01
N THR A 150 -1.06 -1.53 -11.41
CA THR A 150 -2.17 -1.03 -10.59
C THR A 150 -3.29 -2.07 -10.55
N GLU A 151 -4.09 -2.06 -9.49
CA GLU A 151 -5.40 -2.70 -9.55
C GLU A 151 -6.23 -2.16 -10.72
N CYS A 152 -7.13 -3.01 -11.21
CA CYS A 152 -8.06 -2.64 -12.25
C CYS A 152 -9.11 -1.67 -11.71
N VAL A 153 -9.23 -0.52 -12.37
CA VAL A 153 -10.21 0.50 -12.01
C VAL A 153 -11.08 0.86 -13.22
N LYS A 154 -12.31 1.30 -12.95
CA LYS A 154 -13.21 1.80 -13.98
C LYS A 154 -12.63 3.07 -14.61
N ASN A 155 -12.73 3.16 -15.93
CA ASN A 155 -12.36 4.28 -16.76
C ASN A 155 -13.60 4.76 -17.54
N PRO A 156 -14.27 5.82 -17.08
CA PRO A 156 -15.47 6.34 -17.72
C PRO A 156 -15.20 7.00 -19.08
N GLU A 157 -13.95 7.27 -19.45
CA GLU A 157 -13.58 7.86 -20.75
C GLU A 157 -13.54 6.81 -21.87
N ARG A 158 -13.48 5.52 -21.53
CA ARG A 158 -13.67 4.44 -22.49
C ARG A 158 -15.15 4.10 -22.66
N VAL A 159 -15.94 5.04 -23.16
CA VAL A 159 -17.24 4.69 -23.74
C VAL A 159 -16.99 4.37 -25.20
N ILE A 160 -17.26 3.12 -25.62
CA ILE A 160 -17.25 2.71 -27.02
C ILE A 160 -18.50 3.25 -27.71
#